data_AF-A0A7K0K1Z9-F1
#
_entry.id   AF-A0A7K0K1Z9-F1
#
_cell.length_a   1.000
_cell.length_b   1.000
_cell.length_c   1.000
_cell.angle_alpha   90.00
_cell.angle_beta   90.00
_cell.angle_gamma   90.00
#
_symmetry.space_group_name_H-M   'P 1'
#
loop_
_entity.id
_entity.type
_entity.pdbx_description
1 polymer ?
#
loop_
_entity_poly.entity_id
_entity_poly.type
_entity_poly.pdbx_seq_one_letter_code
_entity_poly.pdbx_strand_id
1 'polypeptide(L)' 'MLYAVAQRRAGAVTLLTWKKDRSVSVSARETEITLVESGYEHLEKTFTSPHDLKPALREACRREFPRSNRLYVAQDT' A
#
# COMPACT_ATOMS: atom_id res chain seq x y z
N MET A 1 20.50 21.66 16.24
CA MET A 1 19.81 20.36 16.43
C MET A 1 19.44 19.85 15.05
N LEU A 2 20.24 18.95 14.46
CA LEU A 2 19.97 18.40 13.13
C LEU A 2 18.97 17.25 13.30
N TYR A 3 17.75 17.39 12.78
CA TYR A 3 16.81 16.27 12.73
C TYR A 3 17.22 15.37 11.57
N ALA A 4 17.66 14.14 11.86
CA ALA A 4 17.82 13.11 10.85
C ALA A 4 16.42 12.68 10.40
N VAL A 5 15.97 13.17 9.24
CA VAL A 5 14.84 12.58 8.53
C VAL A 5 15.32 11.23 8.02
N ALA A 6 14.76 10.13 8.54
CA ALA A 6 15.03 8.82 8.00
C ALA A 6 14.69 8.83 6.51
N GLN A 7 15.70 8.73 5.65
CA GLN A 7 15.49 8.69 4.20
C GLN A 7 14.64 7.47 3.85
N ARG A 8 13.40 7.72 3.42
CA ARG A 8 12.54 6.69 2.86
C ARG A 8 13.07 6.34 1.49
N ARG A 9 13.48 5.09 1.31
CA ARG A 9 13.81 4.58 -0.03
C ARG A 9 12.54 4.55 -0.87
N ALA A 10 12.64 5.06 -2.09
CA ALA A 10 11.59 4.88 -3.06
C ALA A 10 11.41 3.38 -3.32
N GLY A 11 10.17 2.95 -3.48
CA GLY A 11 9.85 1.56 -3.75
C GLY A 11 8.35 1.34 -3.75
N ALA A 12 7.92 0.27 -4.40
CA ALA A 12 6.51 -0.11 -4.44
C ALA A 12 6.35 -1.58 -4.08
N VAL A 13 5.30 -1.87 -3.32
CA VAL A 13 4.86 -3.24 -3.00
C VAL A 13 3.40 -3.36 -3.37
N THR A 14 3.07 -4.41 -4.11
CA THR A 14 1.72 -4.73 -4.53
C THR A 14 1.33 -6.10 -4.02
N LEU A 15 0.19 -6.15 -3.33
CA LEU A 15 -0.48 -7.38 -2.95
C LEU A 15 -1.56 -7.69 -3.99
N LEU A 16 -1.59 -8.92 -4.48
CA LEU A 16 -2.60 -9.39 -5.43
C LEU A 16 -3.34 -10.60 -4.87
N THR A 17 -4.62 -10.71 -5.21
CA THR A 17 -5.38 -11.96 -4.99
C THR A 17 -4.78 -13.12 -5.78
N TRP A 18 -5.16 -14.34 -5.41
CA TRP A 18 -4.81 -15.53 -6.19
C TRP A 18 -5.18 -15.41 -7.69
N LYS A 19 -6.38 -14.88 -7.97
CA LYS A 19 -6.87 -14.65 -9.33
C LYS A 19 -6.19 -13.47 -10.02
N LYS A 20 -5.46 -12.63 -9.27
CA LYS A 20 -4.85 -11.37 -9.72
C LYS A 20 -5.86 -10.39 -10.32
N ASP A 21 -7.13 -10.51 -9.92
CA ASP A 21 -8.25 -9.65 -10.32
C ASP A 21 -8.44 -8.46 -9.39
N ARG A 22 -7.76 -8.48 -8.24
CA ARG A 22 -7.81 -7.41 -7.25
C ARG A 22 -6.43 -7.20 -6.64
N SER A 23 -6.13 -5.95 -6.29
CA SER A 23 -4.85 -5.55 -5.74
C SER A 23 -4.94 -4.40 -4.75
N VAL A 24 -3.96 -4.37 -3.84
CA VAL A 24 -3.66 -3.24 -2.97
C VAL A 24 -2.17 -2.95 -3.13
N SER A 25 -1.85 -1.75 -3.57
CA SER A 25 -0.48 -1.30 -3.83
C SER A 25 -0.11 -0.17 -2.89
N VAL A 26 1.11 -0.20 -2.36
CA VAL A 26 1.70 0.88 -1.60
C VAL A 26 2.99 1.30 -2.29
N SER A 27 3.09 2.56 -2.69
CA SER A 27 4.31 3.14 -3.21
C SER A 27 4.81 4.24 -2.28
N ALA A 28 6.07 4.17 -1.90
CA ALA A 28 6.73 5.20 -1.11
C ALA A 28 7.60 6.06 -2.02
N ARG A 29 7.46 7.38 -1.86
CA ARG A 29 8.38 8.40 -2.35
C ARG A 29 9.02 9.08 -1.12
N GLU A 30 9.95 10.02 -1.34
CA GLU A 30 10.75 10.61 -0.25
C GLU A 30 9.90 11.16 0.92
N THR A 31 8.78 11.82 0.60
CA THR A 31 7.92 12.51 1.58
C THR A 31 6.52 11.93 1.69
N GLU A 32 6.11 11.11 0.72
CA GLU A 32 4.73 10.68 0.53
C GLU A 32 4.63 9.18 0.31
N ILE A 33 3.51 8.60 0.75
CA ILE A 33 3.15 7.22 0.47
C ILE A 33 1.78 7.21 -0.18
N THR A 34 1.67 6.55 -1.32
CA THR A 34 0.42 6.37 -2.04
C THR A 34 -0.08 4.95 -1.85
N LEU A 35 -1.34 4.82 -1.42
CA LEU A 35 -2.10 3.58 -1.36
C LEU A 35 -3.06 3.55 -2.56
N VAL A 36 -3.02 2.48 -3.34
CA VAL A 36 -3.94 2.25 -4.46
C VAL A 36 -4.71 0.96 -4.22
N GLU A 37 -6.02 1.05 -4.25
CA GLU A 37 -6.96 -0.07 -4.30
C GLU A 37 -7.43 -0.25 -5.74
N SER A 38 -7.37 -1.48 -6.25
CA SER A 38 -7.87 -1.78 -7.58
C SER A 38 -8.53 -3.15 -7.55
N GLY A 39 -9.87 -3.14 -7.45
CA GLY A 39 -10.66 -4.35 -7.39
C GLY A 39 -12.11 -4.09 -7.02
N TYR A 40 -12.41 -4.17 -5.72
CA TYR A 40 -13.72 -3.81 -5.19
C TYR A 40 -13.93 -2.29 -5.19
N GLU A 41 -12.94 -1.54 -4.68
CA GLU A 41 -12.84 -0.10 -4.87
C GLU A 41 -11.73 0.22 -5.89
N HIS A 42 -11.85 1.38 -6.51
CA HIS A 42 -10.83 1.98 -7.38
C HIS A 42 -10.42 3.31 -6.75
N LEU A 43 -9.60 3.22 -5.72
CA LEU A 43 -9.30 4.33 -4.83
C LEU A 43 -7.81 4.58 -4.75
N GLU A 44 -7.42 5.84 -4.82
CA GLU A 44 -6.05 6.29 -4.59
C GLU A 44 -6.03 7.29 -3.42
N LYS A 45 -5.14 7.06 -2.46
CA LYS A 45 -4.97 7.91 -1.27
C LYS A 45 -3.49 8.16 -1.01
N THR A 46 -3.13 9.41 -0.77
CA THR A 46 -1.76 9.81 -0.43
C THR A 46 -1.66 10.19 1.04
N PHE A 47 -0.57 9.76 1.67
CA PHE A 47 -0.29 9.97 3.08
C PHE A 47 1.13 10.53 3.24
N THR A 48 1.31 11.47 4.16
CA THR A 48 2.64 11.96 4.56
C THR A 48 3.18 11.17 5.77
N SER A 49 2.27 10.66 6.61
CA SER A 49 2.57 9.90 7.82
C SER A 49 2.29 8.40 7.67
N PRO A 50 3.23 7.52 8.04
CA PRO A 50 2.97 6.08 8.08
C PRO A 50 1.95 5.67 9.15
N HIS A 51 1.73 6.53 10.17
CA HIS A 51 0.75 6.27 11.22
C HIS A 51 -0.68 6.25 10.65
N ASP A 52 -0.96 7.12 9.68
CA ASP A 52 -2.28 7.24 9.05
C ASP A 52 -2.47 6.25 7.90
N LEU A 53 -1.37 5.87 7.24
CA LEU A 53 -1.36 4.81 6.23
C LEU A 53 -1.78 3.45 6.81
N LYS A 54 -1.24 3.07 7.98
CA LYS A 54 -1.45 1.74 8.55
C LYS A 54 -2.93 1.35 8.74
N PRO A 55 -3.80 2.18 9.36
CA PRO A 55 -5.22 1.87 9.44
C PRO A 55 -5.88 1.85 8.05
N ALA A 56 -5.54 2.78 7.16
CA ALA A 56 -6.10 2.82 5.80
C ALA A 56 -5.75 1.55 5.00
N LEU A 57 -4.50 1.09 5.06
CA LEU A 57 -4.04 -0.15 4.43
C LEU A 57 -4.78 -1.38 4.99
N ARG A 58 -5.02 -1.44 6.30
CA ARG A 58 -5.79 -2.54 6.90
C ARG A 58 -7.23 -2.58 6.38
N GLU A 59 -7.88 -1.43 6.29
CA GLU A 59 -9.24 -1.33 5.75
C GLU A 59 -9.28 -1.69 4.26
N ALA A 60 -8.33 -1.21 3.47
CA ALA A 60 -8.17 -1.60 2.07
C ALA A 60 -8.03 -3.11 1.92
N CYS A 61 -7.14 -3.75 2.69
CA CYS A 61 -6.98 -5.20 2.69
C CYS A 61 -8.27 -5.94 3.10
N ARG A 62 -9.06 -5.43 4.05
CA ARG A 62 -10.34 -6.04 4.43
C ARG A 62 -11.37 -5.98 3.31
N ARG A 63 -11.47 -4.84 2.62
CA ARG A 63 -12.38 -4.65 1.47
C ARG A 63 -11.96 -5.48 0.27
N GLU A 64 -10.68 -5.43 -0.10
CA GLU A 64 -10.16 -6.07 -1.30
C GLU A 64 -9.93 -7.58 -1.10
N PHE A 65 -9.62 -8.04 0.10
CA PHE A 65 -9.23 -9.43 0.38
C PHE A 65 -10.10 -10.14 1.43
N PRO A 66 -11.45 -10.03 1.41
CA PRO A 66 -12.31 -10.51 2.52
C PRO A 66 -12.27 -12.03 2.75
N ARG A 67 -11.87 -12.81 1.74
CA ARG A 67 -11.77 -14.28 1.79
C ARG A 67 -10.45 -14.82 1.22
N SER A 68 -9.50 -13.94 0.91
CA SER A 68 -8.26 -14.35 0.26
C SER A 68 -7.26 -14.81 1.31
N ASN A 69 -7.13 -16.12 1.50
CA ASN A 69 -6.16 -16.71 2.43
C ASN A 69 -4.76 -16.85 1.83
N ARG A 70 -4.59 -16.52 0.54
CA ARG A 70 -3.31 -16.52 -0.19
C ARG A 70 -3.24 -15.28 -1.06
N LEU A 71 -2.12 -14.57 -0.95
CA LEU A 71 -1.83 -13.37 -1.72
C LEU A 71 -0.47 -13.54 -2.41
N TYR A 72 -0.35 -12.94 -3.59
CA TYR A 72 0.94 -12.74 -4.23
C TYR A 72 1.51 -11.40 -3.81
N VAL A 73 2.83 -11.34 -3.69
CA VAL A 73 3.57 -10.10 -3.45
C VAL A 73 4.42 -9.81 -4.68
N ALA A 74 4.26 -8.62 -5.23
CA ALA A 74 5.17 -8.04 -6.22
C ALA A 74 5.87 -6.84 -5.58
N GLN A 75 7.16 -6.68 -5.84
CA GLN A 75 7.94 -5.56 -5.35
C GLN A 75 8.76 -4.98 -6.48
N ASP A 76 8.59 -3.68 -6.71
CA ASP A 76 9.44 -2.90 -7.61
C ASP A 76 10.52 -2.25 -6.75
N THR A 77 11.78 -2.51 -7.12
CA THR A 77 12.99 -2.04 -6.42
C THR A 77 13.61 -0.87 -7.15
#